data_AF-A0A813G1W6-F1
#
_entry.id   AF-A0A813G1W6-F1
#
_cell.length_a   1.000
_cell.length_b   1.000
_cell.length_c   1.000
_cell.angle_alpha   90.00
_cell.angle_beta   90.00
_cell.angle_gamma   90.00
#
_symmetry.space_group_name_H-M   'P 1'
#
loop_
_entity.id
_entity.type
_entity.pdbx_description
1 polymer ?
#
loop_
_entity_poly.entity_id
_entity_poly.type
_entity_poly.pdbx_seq_one_letter_code
_entity_poly.pdbx_strand_id
1 'polypeptide(L)'
;MSERIQFLEVDFQKSDRQHIPSTKTFRLAALKDGVIHAVVASWEVWSDEERTHKITTHPEDTRGAPWGFSRDMQWGQGLQLVEDFDLACKSERNTPPAPFEVKKGEEMLLTVRFSVPCKQTFQFTLRRASVADAEDRRFTDKGQ
;
A
#
# COMPACT_ATOMS: atom_id res chain seq x y z
N MET A 1 2.04 -10.20 4.84
CA MET A 1 2.16 -10.82 3.50
C MET A 1 3.29 -10.19 2.68
N SER A 2 3.64 -8.93 2.91
CA SER A 2 4.87 -8.26 2.44
C SER A 2 5.50 -7.48 3.59
N GLU A 3 6.65 -6.87 3.36
CA GLU A 3 7.14 -5.76 4.20
C GLU A 3 6.20 -4.55 4.12
N ARG A 4 6.28 -3.67 5.12
CA ARG A 4 5.55 -2.40 5.12
C ARG A 4 6.09 -1.49 4.02
N ILE A 5 5.22 -0.73 3.38
CA ILE A 5 5.62 0.28 2.40
C ILE A 5 5.10 1.66 2.75
N GLN A 6 5.94 2.66 2.51
CA GLN A 6 5.56 4.05 2.60
C GLN A 6 5.01 4.51 1.25
N PHE A 7 3.67 4.46 1.10
CA PHE A 7 3.08 4.81 -0.20
C PHE A 7 2.93 6.32 -0.41
N LEU A 8 2.87 7.11 0.66
CA LEU A 8 2.78 8.56 0.64
C LEU A 8 3.53 9.13 1.85
N GLU A 9 4.26 10.21 1.65
CA GLU A 9 4.81 11.07 2.71
C GLU A 9 4.50 12.51 2.36
N VAL A 10 4.15 13.29 3.37
CA VAL A 10 3.76 14.69 3.24
C VAL A 10 4.43 15.46 4.36
N ASP A 11 5.21 16.46 3.98
CA ASP A 11 5.65 17.55 4.85
C ASP A 11 4.57 18.64 4.84
N PHE A 12 3.90 18.86 5.96
CA PHE A 12 2.80 19.83 6.06
C PHE A 12 3.23 21.30 5.84
N GLN A 13 4.52 21.61 5.88
CA GLN A 13 5.06 22.95 5.63
C GLN A 13 5.49 23.15 4.18
N LYS A 14 5.92 22.08 3.50
CA LYS A 14 6.56 22.16 2.17
C LYS A 14 5.76 21.50 1.05
N SER A 15 4.93 20.51 1.38
CA SER A 15 4.26 19.70 0.37
C SER A 15 3.01 20.39 -0.15
N ASP A 16 2.88 20.44 -1.47
CA ASP A 16 1.65 20.86 -2.13
C ASP A 16 0.86 19.62 -2.58
N ARG A 17 -0.46 19.65 -2.40
CA ARG A 17 -1.39 18.61 -2.86
C ARG A 17 -1.26 18.35 -4.36
N GLN A 18 -0.96 19.38 -5.17
CA GLN A 18 -0.79 19.27 -6.61
C GLN A 18 0.41 18.40 -7.00
N HIS A 19 1.40 18.28 -6.10
CA HIS A 19 2.59 17.44 -6.31
C HIS A 19 2.37 15.98 -5.91
N ILE A 20 1.24 15.65 -5.26
CA ILE A 20 0.91 14.25 -4.95
C ILE A 20 0.52 13.55 -6.27
N PRO A 21 1.28 12.51 -6.70
CA PRO A 21 1.01 11.83 -7.96
C PRO A 21 -0.40 11.24 -7.97
N SER A 22 -1.02 11.14 -9.15
CA SER A 22 -2.31 10.45 -9.29
C SER A 22 -2.18 8.94 -9.08
N THR A 23 -1.01 8.38 -9.39
CA THR A 23 -0.75 6.94 -9.30
C THR A 23 0.69 6.68 -8.86
N LYS A 24 0.91 5.67 -8.03
CA LYS A 24 2.24 5.16 -7.66
C LYS A 24 2.21 3.64 -7.61
N THR A 25 3.22 2.97 -8.16
CA THR A 25 3.32 1.51 -8.18
C THR A 25 4.53 1.05 -7.39
N PHE A 26 4.35 -0.01 -6.62
CA PHE A 26 5.37 -0.63 -5.77
C PHE A 26 5.53 -2.09 -6.16
N ARG A 27 6.77 -2.53 -6.30
CA ARG A 27 7.10 -3.95 -6.42
C ARG A 27 7.34 -4.52 -5.03
N LEU A 28 6.61 -5.57 -4.68
CA LEU A 28 6.67 -6.23 -3.38
C LEU A 28 6.99 -7.72 -3.59
N ALA A 29 7.58 -8.35 -2.59
CA ALA A 29 7.75 -9.79 -2.55
C ALA A 29 6.85 -10.39 -1.46
N ALA A 30 6.19 -11.50 -1.78
CA ALA A 30 5.42 -12.26 -0.79
C ALA A 30 6.38 -12.90 0.22
N LEU A 31 6.20 -12.60 1.50
CA LEU A 31 7.05 -13.16 2.57
C LEU A 31 6.66 -14.59 2.95
N LYS A 32 5.44 -15.00 2.60
CA LYS A 32 4.83 -16.29 2.96
C LYS A 32 3.87 -16.74 1.86
N ASP A 33 3.70 -18.04 1.73
CA ASP A 33 2.59 -18.64 0.97
C ASP A 33 1.26 -18.22 1.60
N GLY A 34 0.24 -17.99 0.76
CA GLY A 34 -1.12 -17.75 1.24
C GLY A 34 -1.98 -16.94 0.28
N VAL A 35 -3.12 -16.48 0.79
CA VAL A 35 -4.06 -15.63 0.04
C VAL A 35 -3.97 -14.20 0.58
N ILE A 36 -3.88 -13.22 -0.31
CA ILE A 36 -3.92 -11.81 0.06
C ILE A 36 -5.37 -11.35 -0.05
N HIS A 37 -6.03 -11.23 1.10
CA HIS A 37 -7.44 -10.82 1.17
C HIS A 37 -7.62 -9.30 1.09
N ALA A 38 -6.66 -8.56 1.64
CA ALA A 38 -6.78 -7.11 1.80
C ALA A 38 -5.43 -6.41 1.89
N VAL A 39 -5.43 -5.13 1.54
CA VAL A 39 -4.39 -4.17 1.90
C VAL A 39 -4.83 -3.45 3.17
N VAL A 40 -3.94 -3.44 4.16
CA VAL A 40 -4.12 -2.71 5.41
C VAL A 40 -3.30 -1.43 5.34
N ALA A 41 -3.95 -0.29 5.52
CA ALA A 41 -3.33 1.03 5.53
C ALA A 41 -3.34 1.60 6.96
N SER A 42 -2.18 1.99 7.43
CA SER A 42 -1.99 2.80 8.64
C SER A 42 -1.16 4.03 8.29
N TRP A 43 -1.04 4.95 9.23
CA TRP A 43 -0.30 6.19 9.06
C TRP A 43 0.53 6.50 10.29
N GLU A 44 1.55 7.33 10.08
CA GLU A 44 2.38 7.89 11.13
C GLU A 44 2.47 9.41 10.90
N VAL A 45 2.51 10.16 12.00
CA VAL A 45 2.72 11.62 12.00
C VAL A 45 3.84 11.92 12.97
N TRP A 46 4.75 12.79 12.54
CA TRP A 46 5.89 13.23 13.32
C TRP A 46 5.84 14.74 13.57
N SER A 47 6.43 15.18 14.68
CA SER A 47 6.51 16.60 15.05
C SER A 47 7.51 17.40 14.22
N ASP A 48 8.56 16.74 13.72
CA ASP A 48 9.72 17.37 13.10
C ASP A 48 10.42 16.40 12.13
N GLU A 49 11.39 16.93 11.39
CA GLU A 49 12.22 16.17 10.43
C GLU A 49 13.10 15.11 11.12
N GLU A 50 13.48 15.34 12.38
CA GLU A 50 14.24 14.39 13.21
C GLU A 50 13.36 13.25 13.75
N ARG A 51 12.04 13.34 13.52
CA ARG A 51 11.01 12.35 13.91
C ARG A 51 10.99 12.06 15.40
N THR A 52 11.26 13.07 16.24
CA THR A 52 11.43 12.90 17.69
C THR A 52 10.15 12.44 18.41
N HIS A 53 9.00 13.00 18.04
CA HIS A 53 7.70 12.58 18.55
C HIS A 53 6.88 11.93 17.43
N LYS A 54 6.26 10.78 17.73
CA LYS A 54 5.50 9.98 16.77
C LYS A 54 4.09 9.70 17.28
N ILE A 55 3.10 9.92 16.41
CA ILE A 55 1.75 9.35 16.53
C ILE A 55 1.61 8.30 15.43
N THR A 56 1.10 7.12 15.76
CA THR A 56 0.95 6.00 14.81
C THR A 56 -0.40 5.31 14.99
N THR A 57 -0.91 4.78 13.88
CA THR A 57 -2.07 3.85 13.85
C THR A 57 -1.68 2.44 13.47
N HIS A 58 -0.38 2.15 13.38
CA HIS A 58 0.07 0.83 12.97
C HIS A 58 -0.27 -0.23 14.04
N PRO A 59 -0.96 -1.34 13.70
CA PRO A 59 -1.42 -2.33 14.68
C PRO A 59 -0.34 -2.93 15.57
N GLU A 60 0.88 -3.10 15.07
CA GLU A 60 1.99 -3.63 15.87
C GLU A 60 2.50 -2.63 16.92
N ASP A 61 2.31 -1.33 16.67
CA ASP A 61 2.75 -0.26 17.57
C ASP A 61 1.66 0.08 18.59
N THR A 62 0.37 -0.13 18.24
CA THR A 62 -0.76 0.05 19.16
C THR A 62 -0.98 -1.18 20.05
N ARG A 63 -0.61 -2.38 19.59
CA ARG A 63 -0.78 -3.63 20.33
C ARG A 63 -0.01 -3.61 21.65
N GLY A 64 -0.74 -3.74 22.75
CA GLY A 64 -0.16 -3.83 24.10
C GLY A 64 0.28 -2.49 24.68
N ALA A 65 0.18 -1.39 23.94
CA ALA A 65 0.39 -0.06 24.49
C ALA A 65 -0.78 0.30 25.43
N PRO A 66 -0.54 0.94 26.59
CA PRO A 66 -1.62 1.36 27.49
C PRO A 66 -2.67 2.28 26.84
N TRP A 67 -2.26 3.03 25.81
CA TRP A 67 -3.11 3.93 25.01
C TRP A 67 -3.62 3.29 23.71
N GLY A 68 -3.21 2.05 23.42
CA GLY A 68 -3.49 1.36 22.17
C GLY A 68 -4.98 1.17 21.90
N PHE A 69 -5.74 0.74 22.92
CA PHE A 69 -7.19 0.56 22.80
C PHE A 69 -7.90 1.83 22.31
N SER A 70 -7.61 2.98 22.93
CA SER A 70 -8.22 4.25 22.55
C SER A 70 -7.84 4.65 21.12
N ARG A 71 -6.60 4.38 20.69
CA ARG A 71 -6.13 4.64 19.33
C ARG A 71 -6.85 3.78 18.30
N ASP A 72 -6.98 2.49 18.58
CA ASP A 72 -7.65 1.53 17.70
C ASP A 72 -9.15 1.82 17.58
N MET A 73 -9.80 2.32 18.66
CA MET A 73 -11.21 2.70 18.63
C MET A 73 -11.47 4.06 17.96
N GLN A 74 -10.57 5.03 18.11
CA GLN A 74 -10.78 6.38 17.59
C GLN A 74 -10.40 6.52 16.10
N TRP A 75 -9.31 5.88 15.68
CA TRP A 75 -8.82 5.97 14.29
C TRP A 75 -8.78 4.62 13.59
N GLY A 76 -8.37 3.55 14.30
CA GLY A 76 -8.22 2.22 13.72
C GLY A 76 -7.30 2.20 12.51
N GLN A 77 -7.62 1.37 11.53
CA GLN A 77 -6.87 1.21 10.29
C GLN A 77 -7.79 1.28 9.07
N GLY A 78 -7.23 1.67 7.93
CA GLY A 78 -7.88 1.53 6.63
C GLY A 78 -7.73 0.11 6.09
N LEU A 79 -8.77 -0.43 5.47
CA LEU A 79 -8.75 -1.74 4.85
C LEU A 79 -9.43 -1.70 3.49
N GLN A 80 -8.78 -2.25 2.48
CA GLN A 80 -9.39 -2.48 1.16
C GLN A 80 -9.23 -3.95 0.79
N LEU A 81 -10.35 -4.63 0.50
CA LEU A 81 -10.32 -5.95 -0.09
C LEU A 81 -9.63 -5.89 -1.46
N VAL A 82 -8.90 -6.94 -1.80
CA VAL A 82 -8.22 -7.08 -3.09
C VAL A 82 -8.50 -8.44 -3.70
N GLU A 83 -8.42 -8.48 -5.01
CA GLU A 83 -8.55 -9.67 -5.84
C GLU A 83 -7.41 -9.70 -6.87
N ASP A 84 -7.19 -10.84 -7.52
CA ASP A 84 -6.27 -10.96 -8.66
C ASP A 84 -6.79 -10.12 -9.83
N PHE A 85 -6.23 -8.92 -9.99
CA PHE A 85 -6.70 -7.95 -10.97
C PHE A 85 -6.57 -8.46 -12.40
N ASP A 86 -5.55 -9.26 -12.72
CA ASP A 86 -5.36 -9.79 -14.06
C ASP A 86 -6.42 -10.87 -14.40
N LEU A 87 -6.91 -11.59 -13.39
CA LEU A 87 -8.05 -12.51 -13.52
C LEU A 87 -9.39 -11.76 -13.52
N ALA A 88 -9.55 -10.76 -12.66
CA ALA A 88 -10.74 -9.93 -12.57
C ALA A 88 -11.05 -9.22 -13.90
N CYS A 89 -10.02 -8.70 -14.59
CA CYS A 89 -10.18 -8.06 -15.91
C CYS A 89 -10.69 -9.01 -17.01
N LYS A 90 -10.56 -10.33 -16.82
CA LYS A 90 -11.02 -11.35 -17.77
C LYS A 90 -12.36 -11.98 -17.35
N SER A 91 -12.87 -11.60 -16.18
CA SER A 91 -14.05 -12.20 -15.58
C SER A 91 -15.33 -11.57 -16.14
N GLU A 92 -16.39 -12.36 -16.22
CA GLU A 92 -17.71 -11.89 -16.66
C GLU A 92 -18.39 -11.07 -15.56
N ARG A 93 -19.33 -10.22 -15.96
CA ARG A 93 -20.20 -9.48 -15.02
C ARG A 93 -20.92 -10.48 -14.10
N ASN A 94 -20.73 -10.35 -12.79
CA ASN A 94 -21.24 -11.22 -11.71
C ASN A 94 -20.40 -12.47 -11.38
N THR A 95 -19.18 -12.59 -11.93
CA THR A 95 -18.22 -13.59 -11.43
C THR A 95 -17.78 -13.22 -10.01
N PRO A 96 -17.62 -14.19 -9.08
CA PRO A 96 -17.06 -13.90 -7.76
C PRO A 96 -15.64 -13.31 -7.87
N PRO A 97 -15.22 -12.44 -6.92
CA PRO A 97 -13.87 -11.89 -6.93
C PRO A 97 -12.79 -12.98 -6.92
N ALA A 98 -11.78 -12.83 -7.77
CA ALA A 98 -10.73 -13.84 -7.91
C ALA A 98 -9.72 -13.75 -6.75
N PRO A 99 -9.47 -14.82 -5.97
CA PRO A 99 -8.52 -14.75 -4.87
C PRO A 99 -7.10 -14.48 -5.36
N PHE A 100 -6.39 -13.58 -4.67
CA PHE A 100 -4.97 -13.31 -4.96
C PHE A 100 -4.09 -14.29 -4.18
N GLU A 101 -3.86 -15.48 -4.74
CA GLU A 101 -2.99 -16.49 -4.13
C GLU A 101 -1.51 -16.27 -4.49
N VAL A 102 -0.62 -16.39 -3.51
CA VAL A 102 0.83 -16.18 -3.69
C VAL A 102 1.67 -17.29 -3.11
N LYS A 103 2.85 -17.47 -3.71
CA LYS A 103 3.97 -18.24 -3.13
C LYS A 103 5.00 -17.32 -2.49
N LYS A 104 5.67 -17.80 -1.43
CA LYS A 104 6.80 -17.08 -0.82
C LYS A 104 7.84 -16.77 -1.90
N GLY A 105 8.29 -15.52 -1.92
CA GLY A 105 9.24 -14.99 -2.90
C GLY A 105 8.59 -14.51 -4.20
N GLU A 106 7.30 -14.75 -4.41
CA GLU A 106 6.60 -14.26 -5.59
C GLU A 106 6.53 -12.74 -5.61
N GLU A 107 6.89 -12.15 -6.75
CA GLU A 107 6.84 -10.70 -6.94
C GLU A 107 5.45 -10.24 -7.39
N MET A 108 4.97 -9.18 -6.76
CA MET A 108 3.68 -8.56 -7.02
C MET A 108 3.85 -7.06 -7.22
N LEU A 109 2.92 -6.46 -7.95
CA LEU A 109 2.82 -5.02 -8.15
C LEU A 109 1.59 -4.49 -7.41
N LEU A 110 1.83 -3.60 -6.45
CA LEU A 110 0.79 -2.85 -5.76
C LEU A 110 0.73 -1.44 -6.35
N THR A 111 -0.34 -1.13 -7.05
CA THR A 111 -0.62 0.22 -7.56
C THR A 111 -1.58 0.94 -6.63
N VAL A 112 -1.21 2.14 -6.21
CA VAL A 112 -2.05 3.06 -5.44
C VAL A 112 -2.51 4.17 -6.37
N ARG A 113 -3.83 4.38 -6.48
CA ARG A 113 -4.42 5.49 -7.25
C ARG A 113 -5.08 6.46 -6.28
N PHE A 114 -4.70 7.73 -6.33
CA PHE A 114 -5.27 8.79 -5.50
C PHE A 114 -6.38 9.52 -6.27
N SER A 115 -7.51 9.76 -5.61
CA SER A 115 -8.63 10.49 -6.22
C SER A 115 -8.24 11.90 -6.65
N VAL A 116 -8.83 12.35 -7.74
CA VAL A 116 -8.60 13.69 -8.30
C VAL A 116 -9.91 14.48 -8.22
N PRO A 117 -9.89 15.76 -7.84
CA PRO A 117 -8.72 16.58 -7.51
C PRO A 117 -8.28 16.50 -6.05
N CYS A 118 -9.09 15.94 -5.15
CA CYS A 118 -8.95 16.15 -3.72
C CYS A 118 -7.93 15.25 -3.00
N LYS A 119 -7.49 14.12 -3.59
CA LYS A 119 -6.52 13.17 -3.01
C LYS A 119 -6.92 12.61 -1.63
N GLN A 120 -8.22 12.65 -1.32
CA GLN A 120 -8.76 12.23 -0.01
C GLN A 120 -9.01 10.72 0.07
N THR A 121 -9.13 10.06 -1.08
CA THR A 121 -9.36 8.64 -1.18
C THR A 121 -8.28 8.02 -2.04
N PHE A 122 -7.94 6.77 -1.75
CA PHE A 122 -7.03 5.99 -2.56
C PHE A 122 -7.60 4.60 -2.79
N GLN A 123 -7.26 4.03 -3.95
CA GLN A 123 -7.61 2.68 -4.32
C GLN A 123 -6.32 1.88 -4.54
N PHE A 124 -6.29 0.67 -4.01
CA PHE A 124 -5.25 -0.31 -4.28
C PHE A 124 -5.64 -1.25 -5.42
N THR A 125 -4.67 -1.60 -6.25
CA THR A 125 -4.76 -2.67 -7.24
C THR A 125 -3.55 -3.56 -7.09
N LEU A 126 -3.78 -4.87 -7.00
CA LEU A 126 -2.71 -5.86 -6.85
C LEU A 126 -2.64 -6.73 -8.11
N ARG A 127 -1.44 -6.88 -8.67
CA ARG A 127 -1.17 -7.65 -9.88
C ARG A 127 0.06 -8.51 -9.69
N ARG A 128 0.20 -9.57 -10.49
CA ARG A 128 1.45 -10.32 -10.56
C ARG A 128 2.46 -9.51 -11.34
N ALA A 129 3.71 -9.51 -10.88
CA ALA A 129 4.74 -8.86 -11.67
C ALA A 129 5.09 -9.71 -12.90
N SER A 130 5.08 -9.12 -14.09
CA SER A 130 5.47 -9.81 -15.31
C SER A 130 6.99 -9.72 -15.56
N VAL A 131 7.49 -10.56 -16.47
CA VAL A 131 8.88 -10.50 -16.94
C VAL A 131 9.19 -9.15 -17.60
N ALA A 132 8.23 -8.56 -18.33
CA ALA A 132 8.37 -7.25 -18.94
C ALA A 132 8.56 -6.14 -17.88
N ASP A 133 7.89 -6.26 -16.73
CA ASP A 133 8.04 -5.31 -15.63
C ASP A 133 9.42 -5.42 -14.94
N ALA A 134 10.15 -6.54 -15.14
CA ALA A 134 11.50 -6.73 -14.61
C ALA A 134 12.58 -6.06 -15.49
N GLU A 135 12.30 -5.80 -16.76
CA GLU A 135 13.25 -5.17 -17.70
C GLU A 135 13.29 -3.64 -17.56
N ASP A 136 12.18 -3.00 -17.18
CA ASP A 136 12.09 -1.56 -16.90
C ASP A 136 13.08 -1.12 -15.78
N ARG A 137 13.38 -2.05 -14.85
CA ARG A 137 14.35 -1.87 -13.76
C ARG A 137 15.79 -1.70 -14.24
N ARG A 138 16.18 -2.34 -15.35
CA ARG A 138 17.57 -2.30 -15.84
C ARG A 138 17.93 -0.98 -16.53
N PHE A 139 16.93 -0.21 -16.94
CA PHE A 139 17.14 1.11 -17.56
C PHE A 139 17.18 2.23 -16.53
N THR A 140 16.50 2.10 -15.38
CA THR A 140 16.51 3.13 -14.32
C THR A 140 17.75 3.09 -13.42
N ASP A 141 18.41 1.93 -13.26
CA ASP A 141 19.61 1.78 -12.41
C ASP A 141 20.94 2.21 -13.09
N LYS A 142 20.92 2.69 -14.33
CA LYS A 142 22.11 3.19 -15.05
C LYS A 142 22.25 4.72 -15.06
N GLY A 143 21.46 5.42 -14.24
CA GLY A 143 21.42 6.87 -14.18
C GLY A 143 21.52 7.42 -12.76
N GLN A 144 22.62 7.13 -12.07
CA GLN A 144 23.13 7.92 -10.94
C GLN A 144 24.63 8.10 -11.10
#